data_AF-A0A417YPQ9-F1
#
_entry.id   AF-A0A417YPQ9-F1
#
_cell.length_a   1.000
_cell.length_b   1.000
_cell.length_c   1.000
_cell.angle_alpha   90.00
_cell.angle_beta   90.00
_cell.angle_gamma   90.00
#
_symmetry.space_group_name_H-M   'P 1'
#
loop_
_entity.id
_entity.type
_entity.pdbx_description
1 polymer ?
#
loop_
_entity_poly.entity_id
_entity_poly.type
_entity_poly.pdbx_seq_one_letter_code
_entity_poly.pdbx_strand_id
1 'polypeptide(L)'
;MRGRIMENNHFEEEETIKEKPLSKPMVLACYLVALLLVVSIVYGFTGIIADILTKALNKPVSRMDITNSIAVVFLMYRLMRIVGDHWRSNPKNEIGTAVTNLPNPFYDPSFRKGPLLIQKEYSALVTKYKLTQLAMKKINETLIAGMDAASRQKAQIKVMLRHNENANRLLRSYNFLHFIKDADTTQKMLKNILEECITVLEKDQSDKSISLFRVNENEQLEIIESVRINAESIAKRVFSKGEGFAGSVWGKGKPDFENNVVSSDPRFHDLGLQATPIGSILGFPLNVDDQILGVLCIQSEEKDGFVIPSDLRTVEFYARLCTLILLCDKIKNKSKRGGI
;
A
#
# COMPACT_ATOMS: atom_id res chain seq x y z
N MET A 1 3.84 31.34 -20.60
CA MET A 1 4.35 30.42 -21.64
C MET A 1 3.69 29.06 -21.43
N ARG A 2 2.69 28.75 -22.26
CA ARG A 2 2.02 27.44 -22.29
C ARG A 2 2.86 26.52 -23.17
N GLY A 3 3.57 25.57 -22.57
CA GLY A 3 4.22 24.45 -23.25
C GLY A 3 3.42 23.18 -22.99
N ARG A 4 2.84 22.65 -24.06
CA ARG A 4 1.83 21.59 -24.09
C ARG A 4 2.49 20.22 -23.92
N ILE A 5 1.88 19.42 -23.05
CA ILE A 5 2.03 17.96 -22.88
C ILE A 5 1.99 17.26 -24.24
N MET A 6 2.84 16.24 -24.44
CA MET A 6 2.57 14.98 -25.17
C MET A 6 3.79 14.06 -24.99
N GLU A 7 3.81 13.35 -23.87
CA GLU A 7 4.70 12.22 -23.64
C GLU A 7 4.01 11.00 -24.26
N ASN A 8 4.37 10.66 -25.50
CA ASN A 8 3.91 9.44 -26.16
C ASN A 8 4.66 8.24 -25.56
N ASN A 9 4.16 7.73 -24.43
CA ASN A 9 4.45 6.39 -23.95
C ASN A 9 3.16 5.57 -24.04
N HIS A 10 2.80 5.18 -25.26
CA HIS A 10 1.97 4.00 -25.46
C HIS A 10 2.81 2.78 -25.10
N PHE A 11 2.80 2.40 -23.83
CA PHE A 11 2.94 0.99 -23.48
C PHE A 11 1.63 0.32 -23.90
N GLU A 12 1.62 -0.22 -25.11
CA GLU A 12 0.68 -1.28 -25.45
C GLU A 12 0.99 -2.45 -24.51
N GLU A 13 0.13 -2.67 -23.51
CA GLU A 13 0.00 -3.98 -22.88
C GLU A 13 -0.48 -4.95 -23.96
N GLU A 14 0.46 -5.53 -24.73
CA GLU A 14 0.21 -6.79 -25.38
C GLU A 14 -0.09 -7.81 -24.27
N GLU A 15 -1.38 -8.14 -24.12
CA GLU A 15 -1.83 -9.37 -23.48
C GLU A 15 -1.16 -10.55 -24.18
N THR A 16 0.05 -10.87 -23.75
CA THR A 16 0.72 -12.11 -24.10
C THR A 16 -0.10 -13.23 -23.49
N ILE A 17 -1.01 -13.79 -24.29
CA ILE A 17 -1.69 -15.04 -24.02
C ILE A 17 -0.59 -16.05 -23.71
N LYS A 18 -0.36 -16.32 -22.42
CA LYS A 18 0.55 -17.37 -21.97
C LYS A 18 -0.09 -18.69 -22.35
N GLU A 19 0.17 -19.14 -23.57
CA GLU A 19 -0.19 -20.46 -24.04
C GLU A 19 0.31 -21.48 -23.02
N LYS A 20 -0.62 -22.18 -22.37
CA LYS A 20 -0.27 -23.22 -21.41
C LYS A 20 0.46 -24.33 -22.17
N PRO A 21 1.65 -24.76 -21.70
CA PRO A 21 2.37 -25.84 -22.37
C PRO A 21 1.50 -27.10 -22.42
N LEU A 22 1.52 -27.82 -23.55
CA LEU A 22 0.79 -29.07 -23.72
C LEU A 22 1.04 -30.02 -22.54
N SER A 23 -0.01 -30.69 -22.07
CA SER A 23 0.13 -31.66 -20.99
C SER A 23 1.04 -32.82 -21.43
N LYS A 24 1.86 -33.33 -20.51
CA LYS A 24 2.76 -34.47 -20.76
C LYS A 24 2.08 -35.67 -21.48
N PRO A 25 0.84 -36.10 -21.16
CA PRO A 25 0.19 -37.19 -21.89
C PRO A 25 -0.20 -36.81 -23.32
N MET A 26 -0.53 -35.55 -23.58
CA MET A 26 -0.91 -35.07 -24.91
C MET A 26 0.31 -34.92 -25.83
N VAL A 27 1.46 -34.54 -25.27
CA VAL A 27 2.76 -34.60 -25.97
C VAL A 27 3.11 -36.04 -26.35
N LEU A 28 2.91 -36.99 -25.42
CA LEU A 28 3.14 -38.41 -25.68
C LEU A 28 2.22 -38.95 -26.79
N ALA A 29 0.93 -38.60 -26.76
CA ALA A 29 -0.04 -38.98 -27.79
C ALA A 29 0.34 -38.42 -29.17
N CYS A 30 0.80 -37.16 -29.24
CA CYS A 30 1.28 -36.54 -30.47
C CYS A 30 2.46 -37.31 -31.07
N TYR A 31 3.46 -37.67 -30.26
CA TYR A 31 4.58 -38.48 -30.73
C TYR A 31 4.17 -39.90 -31.14
N LEU A 32 3.18 -40.51 -30.48
CA LEU A 32 2.64 -41.82 -30.85
C LEU A 32 1.92 -41.79 -32.21
N VAL A 33 1.09 -40.78 -32.45
CA VAL A 33 0.39 -40.60 -33.74
C VAL A 33 1.39 -40.30 -34.85
N ALA A 34 2.36 -39.42 -34.59
CA ALA A 34 3.43 -39.14 -35.55
C ALA A 34 4.25 -40.40 -35.86
N LEU A 35 4.57 -41.23 -34.86
CA LEU A 35 5.27 -42.50 -35.06
C LEU A 35 4.47 -43.46 -35.95
N LEU A 36 3.16 -43.63 -35.70
CA LEU A 36 2.30 -44.48 -36.52
C LEU A 36 2.21 -43.99 -37.97
N LEU A 37 2.11 -42.68 -38.18
CA LEU A 37 2.13 -42.07 -39.51
C LEU A 37 3.45 -42.34 -40.23
N VAL A 38 4.59 -42.12 -39.55
CA VAL A 38 5.91 -42.37 -40.12
C VAL A 38 6.09 -43.84 -40.46
N VAL A 39 5.70 -44.76 -39.57
CA VAL A 39 5.75 -46.21 -39.84
C VAL A 39 4.90 -46.57 -41.05
N SER A 40 3.69 -46.01 -41.16
CA SER A 40 2.78 -46.27 -42.28
C SER A 40 3.35 -45.76 -43.61
N ILE A 41 3.94 -44.57 -43.61
CA ILE A 41 4.60 -43.98 -44.79
C ILE A 41 5.81 -44.84 -45.18
N VAL A 42 6.71 -45.16 -44.24
CA VAL A 42 7.90 -45.98 -44.51
C VAL A 42 7.50 -47.36 -45.03
N TYR A 43 6.49 -48.01 -44.44
CA TYR A 43 6.01 -49.31 -44.91
C TYR A 43 5.37 -49.24 -46.31
N GLY A 44 4.61 -48.18 -46.61
CA GLY A 44 4.02 -47.98 -47.94
C GLY A 44 5.08 -47.78 -49.03
N PHE A 45 6.06 -46.91 -48.78
CA PHE A 45 7.11 -46.61 -49.76
C PHE A 45 8.13 -47.75 -49.93
N THR A 46 8.45 -48.48 -48.87
CA THR A 46 9.38 -49.63 -48.95
C THR A 46 8.84 -50.75 -49.84
N GLY A 47 7.51 -50.95 -49.90
CA GLY A 47 6.88 -51.87 -50.83
C GLY A 47 7.09 -51.47 -52.30
N ILE A 48 6.86 -50.20 -52.63
CA ILE A 48 7.05 -49.67 -53.99
C ILE A 48 8.52 -49.80 -54.41
N ILE A 49 9.45 -49.49 -53.51
CA ILE A 49 10.89 -49.56 -53.77
C ILE A 49 11.33 -51.03 -53.95
N ALA A 50 10.78 -51.97 -53.19
CA ALA A 50 11.06 -53.40 -53.32
C ALA A 50 10.69 -53.94 -54.70
N ASP A 51 9.51 -53.55 -55.20
CA ASP A 51 9.01 -54.00 -56.50
C ASP A 51 9.84 -53.42 -57.66
N ILE A 52 10.29 -52.16 -57.53
CA ILE A 52 11.17 -51.51 -58.51
C ILE A 52 12.56 -52.16 -58.52
N LEU A 53 13.18 -52.38 -57.35
CA LEU A 53 14.49 -53.01 -57.27
C LEU A 53 14.47 -54.46 -57.74
N THR A 54 13.42 -55.22 -57.41
CA THR A 54 13.28 -56.61 -57.86
C THR A 54 13.22 -56.72 -59.38
N LYS A 55 12.52 -55.78 -60.04
CA LYS A 55 12.49 -55.67 -61.51
C LYS A 55 13.82 -55.21 -62.11
N ALA A 56 14.55 -54.31 -61.43
CA ALA A 56 15.81 -53.76 -61.93
C ALA A 56 17.00 -54.72 -61.77
N LEU A 57 17.05 -55.50 -60.69
CA LEU A 57 18.17 -56.38 -60.35
C LEU A 57 17.93 -57.86 -60.70
N ASN A 58 16.76 -58.22 -61.24
CA ASN A 58 16.37 -59.60 -61.55
C ASN A 58 16.59 -60.58 -60.38
N LYS A 59 16.43 -60.11 -59.14
CA LYS A 59 16.53 -60.91 -57.91
C LYS A 59 15.39 -60.52 -56.97
N PRO A 60 14.76 -61.47 -56.26
CA PRO A 60 13.69 -61.16 -55.32
C PRO A 60 14.28 -60.37 -54.14
N VAL A 61 13.91 -59.10 -53.99
CA VAL A 61 14.27 -58.27 -52.85
C VAL A 61 13.06 -58.18 -51.93
N SER A 62 13.21 -58.62 -50.67
CA SER A 62 12.10 -58.54 -49.72
C SER A 62 11.96 -57.14 -49.14
N ARG A 63 10.75 -56.78 -48.71
CA ARG A 63 10.50 -55.50 -48.02
C ARG A 63 11.35 -55.34 -46.75
N MET A 64 11.61 -56.46 -46.06
CA MET A 64 12.41 -56.48 -44.83
C MET A 64 13.88 -56.13 -45.09
N ASP A 65 14.42 -56.51 -46.24
CA ASP A 65 15.80 -56.20 -46.62
C ASP A 65 15.98 -54.69 -46.81
N ILE A 66 15.02 -54.03 -47.46
CA ILE A 66 15.04 -52.58 -47.68
C ILE A 66 14.84 -51.82 -46.37
N THR A 67 13.92 -52.25 -45.51
CA THR A 67 13.75 -51.61 -44.19
C THR A 67 15.01 -51.74 -43.34
N ASN A 68 15.68 -52.89 -43.38
CA ASN A 68 16.94 -53.09 -42.66
C ASN A 68 18.06 -52.19 -43.22
N SER A 69 18.19 -52.08 -44.54
CA SER A 69 19.15 -51.17 -45.16
C SER A 69 18.89 -49.71 -44.78
N ILE A 70 17.62 -49.25 -44.83
CA ILE A 70 17.25 -47.89 -44.43
C ILE A 70 17.55 -47.66 -42.95
N ALA A 71 17.23 -48.63 -42.09
CA ALA A 71 17.49 -48.54 -40.66
C ALA A 71 18.99 -48.46 -40.34
N VAL A 72 19.82 -49.27 -41.03
CA VAL A 72 21.29 -49.23 -40.89
C VAL A 72 21.85 -47.90 -41.37
N VAL A 73 21.39 -47.39 -42.52
CA VAL A 73 21.81 -46.07 -43.03
C VAL A 73 21.41 -44.95 -42.07
N PHE A 74 20.20 -45.00 -41.50
CA PHE A 74 19.74 -44.03 -40.51
C PHE A 74 20.55 -44.09 -39.21
N LEU A 75 20.85 -45.31 -38.73
CA LEU A 75 21.69 -45.52 -37.55
C LEU A 75 23.10 -44.97 -37.77
N MET A 76 23.70 -45.28 -38.92
CA MET A 76 25.01 -44.78 -39.32
C MET A 76 25.03 -43.25 -39.41
N TYR A 77 24.01 -42.64 -40.04
CA TYR A 77 23.86 -41.19 -40.08
C TYR A 77 23.75 -40.58 -38.68
N ARG A 78 22.96 -41.19 -37.78
CA ARG A 78 22.79 -40.71 -36.41
C ARG A 78 24.09 -40.79 -35.62
N LEU A 79 24.81 -41.91 -35.71
CA LEU A 79 26.12 -42.09 -35.06
C LEU A 79 27.14 -41.10 -35.60
N MET A 80 27.21 -40.92 -36.92
CA MET A 80 28.05 -39.93 -37.57
C MET A 80 27.75 -38.51 -37.06
N ARG A 81 26.48 -38.14 -36.90
CA ARG A 81 26.09 -36.83 -36.35
C ARG A 81 26.48 -36.67 -34.88
N ILE A 82 26.31 -37.71 -34.05
CA ILE A 82 26.68 -37.67 -32.63
C ILE A 82 28.19 -37.49 -32.48
N VAL A 83 28.97 -38.27 -33.23
CA VAL A 83 30.44 -38.20 -33.21
C VAL A 83 30.91 -36.85 -33.76
N GLY A 84 30.31 -36.36 -34.85
CA GLY A 84 30.60 -35.03 -35.41
C GLY A 84 30.26 -33.88 -34.46
N ASP A 85 29.09 -33.90 -33.83
CA ASP A 85 28.69 -32.93 -32.80
C ASP A 85 29.67 -32.97 -31.61
N HIS A 86 30.15 -34.16 -31.22
CA HIS A 86 31.11 -34.33 -30.14
C HIS A 86 32.49 -33.73 -30.48
N TRP A 87 33.03 -34.01 -31.67
CA TRP A 87 34.30 -33.44 -32.13
C TRP A 87 34.25 -31.92 -32.29
N ARG A 88 33.13 -31.36 -32.75
CA ARG A 88 32.99 -29.90 -32.88
C ARG A 88 32.91 -29.17 -31.55
N SER A 89 32.52 -29.85 -30.47
CA SER A 89 32.21 -29.23 -29.17
C SER A 89 33.41 -29.02 -28.22
N ASN A 90 34.52 -29.75 -28.39
CA ASN A 90 35.64 -29.71 -27.44
C ASN A 90 37.01 -29.60 -28.14
N PRO A 91 37.81 -28.56 -27.88
CA PRO A 91 39.12 -28.39 -28.51
C PRO A 91 40.17 -29.38 -28.03
N LYS A 92 39.97 -30.01 -26.85
CA LYS A 92 40.95 -30.90 -26.22
C LYS A 92 40.73 -32.39 -26.47
N ASN A 93 39.68 -32.76 -27.20
CA ASN A 93 39.46 -34.15 -27.56
C ASN A 93 40.45 -34.53 -28.66
N GLU A 94 41.23 -35.60 -28.46
CA GLU A 94 42.08 -36.15 -29.51
C GLU A 94 41.25 -37.11 -30.38
N ILE A 95 41.49 -37.10 -31.69
CA ILE A 95 40.82 -38.01 -32.63
C ILE A 95 41.71 -39.22 -32.84
N GLY A 96 41.26 -40.38 -32.37
CA GLY A 96 41.84 -41.66 -32.75
C GLY A 96 41.43 -42.81 -31.84
N THR A 97 42.02 -43.97 -32.10
CA THR A 97 41.86 -45.16 -31.24
C THR A 97 42.88 -45.11 -30.11
N ALA A 98 42.81 -46.03 -29.14
CA ALA A 98 43.72 -46.09 -27.99
C ALA A 98 45.24 -46.11 -28.32
N VAL A 99 45.62 -46.21 -29.60
CA VAL A 99 47.00 -46.32 -30.09
C VAL A 99 47.43 -45.11 -30.95
N THR A 100 46.52 -44.21 -31.34
CA THR A 100 46.84 -43.05 -32.21
C THR A 100 46.17 -41.78 -31.68
N ASN A 101 46.94 -40.80 -31.22
CA ASN A 101 46.40 -39.52 -30.74
C ASN A 101 46.69 -38.40 -31.74
N LEU A 102 45.69 -38.05 -32.57
CA LEU A 102 45.80 -36.90 -33.48
C LEU A 102 45.07 -35.69 -32.87
N PRO A 103 45.62 -34.47 -33.00
CA PRO A 103 44.94 -33.25 -32.57
C PRO A 103 43.64 -33.06 -33.37
N ASN A 104 42.55 -32.63 -32.72
CA ASN A 104 41.25 -32.46 -33.35
C ASN A 104 41.20 -31.23 -34.27
N PRO A 105 41.11 -31.41 -35.61
CA PRO A 105 41.07 -30.31 -36.56
C PRO A 105 39.65 -29.76 -36.79
N PHE A 106 38.62 -30.40 -36.21
CA PHE A 106 37.20 -30.11 -36.46
C PHE A 106 36.53 -29.32 -35.35
N TYR A 107 37.30 -28.82 -34.37
CA TYR A 107 36.76 -27.95 -33.32
C TYR A 107 36.21 -26.65 -33.92
N ASP A 108 34.99 -26.29 -33.54
CA ASP A 108 34.32 -25.08 -33.99
C ASP A 108 33.87 -24.25 -32.77
N PRO A 109 34.54 -23.12 -32.46
CA PRO A 109 34.21 -22.29 -31.31
C PRO A 109 32.82 -21.62 -31.40
N SER A 110 32.18 -21.62 -32.58
CA SER A 110 30.83 -21.10 -32.78
C SER A 110 29.72 -22.15 -32.58
N PHE A 111 30.09 -23.44 -32.44
CA PHE A 111 29.14 -24.55 -32.32
C PHE A 111 28.49 -24.62 -30.92
N ARG A 112 27.26 -24.08 -30.81
CA ARG A 112 26.48 -24.05 -29.56
C ARG A 112 25.56 -25.26 -29.41
N LYS A 113 26.11 -26.43 -29.08
CA LYS A 113 25.32 -27.56 -28.58
C LYS A 113 26.04 -28.11 -27.35
N GLY A 114 25.74 -27.53 -26.19
CA GLY A 114 26.41 -27.88 -24.94
C GLY A 114 26.17 -29.34 -24.54
N PRO A 115 27.13 -30.00 -23.85
CA PRO A 115 26.89 -31.29 -23.20
C PRO A 115 25.62 -31.24 -22.35
N LEU A 116 24.82 -32.32 -22.37
CA LEU A 116 23.55 -32.42 -21.62
C LEU A 116 23.70 -32.03 -20.14
N LEU A 117 24.86 -32.35 -19.55
CA LEU A 117 25.18 -32.03 -18.16
C LEU A 117 25.27 -30.51 -17.93
N ILE A 118 25.92 -29.76 -18.83
CA ILE A 118 26.04 -28.30 -18.74
C ILE A 118 24.67 -27.63 -18.90
N GLN A 119 23.81 -28.14 -19.79
CA GLN A 119 22.46 -27.61 -19.94
C GLN A 119 21.62 -27.80 -18.67
N LYS A 120 21.76 -28.96 -18.01
CA LYS A 120 21.08 -29.25 -16.75
C LYS A 120 21.56 -28.30 -15.64
N GLU A 121 22.87 -28.14 -15.48
CA GLU A 121 23.45 -27.22 -14.50
C GLU A 121 23.04 -25.77 -14.76
N TYR A 122 23.08 -25.33 -16.02
CA TYR A 122 22.63 -24.00 -16.42
C TYR A 122 21.15 -23.79 -16.08
N SER A 123 20.27 -24.75 -16.37
CA SER A 123 18.85 -24.65 -16.04
C SER A 123 18.60 -24.58 -14.53
N ALA A 124 19.39 -25.32 -13.73
CA ALA A 124 19.33 -25.27 -12.28
C ALA A 124 19.80 -23.91 -11.76
N LEU A 125 20.89 -23.37 -12.33
CA LEU A 125 21.43 -22.06 -11.97
C LEU A 125 20.44 -20.93 -12.30
N VAL A 126 19.82 -20.96 -13.49
CA VAL A 126 18.78 -19.99 -13.89
C VAL A 126 17.58 -20.07 -12.95
N THR A 127 17.17 -21.28 -12.55
CA THR A 127 16.08 -21.45 -11.60
C THR A 127 16.43 -20.87 -10.24
N LYS A 128 17.63 -21.15 -9.72
CA LYS A 128 18.13 -20.58 -8.47
C LYS A 128 18.20 -19.05 -8.53
N TYR A 129 18.71 -18.50 -9.63
CA TYR A 129 18.77 -17.06 -9.87
C TYR A 129 17.38 -16.41 -9.83
N LYS A 130 16.39 -16.99 -10.52
CA LYS A 130 15.00 -16.53 -10.49
C LYS A 130 14.41 -16.57 -9.08
N LEU A 131 14.64 -17.66 -8.34
CA LEU A 131 14.19 -17.75 -6.95
C LEU A 131 14.84 -16.69 -6.06
N THR A 132 16.15 -16.44 -6.22
CA THR A 132 16.83 -15.39 -5.46
C THR A 132 16.31 -13.99 -5.82
N GLN A 133 16.02 -13.71 -7.09
CA GLN A 133 15.42 -12.44 -7.49
C GLN A 133 14.03 -12.24 -6.86
N LEU A 134 13.20 -13.28 -6.84
CA LEU A 134 11.88 -13.23 -6.21
C LEU A 134 11.98 -13.01 -4.69
N ALA A 135 12.91 -13.72 -4.02
CA ALA A 135 13.16 -13.52 -2.61
C ALA A 135 13.63 -12.08 -2.33
N MET A 136 14.52 -11.53 -3.15
CA MET A 136 15.01 -10.16 -3.00
C MET A 136 13.91 -9.12 -3.20
N LYS A 137 13.03 -9.33 -4.18
CA LYS A 137 11.85 -8.47 -4.39
C LYS A 137 10.95 -8.47 -3.17
N LYS A 138 10.63 -9.66 -2.63
CA LYS A 138 9.80 -9.79 -1.42
C LYS A 138 10.44 -9.14 -0.20
N ILE A 139 11.76 -9.31 -0.02
CA ILE A 139 12.49 -8.66 1.08
C ILE A 139 12.41 -7.12 0.94
N ASN A 140 12.60 -6.59 -0.27
CA ASN A 140 12.52 -5.16 -0.51
C ASN A 140 11.12 -4.59 -0.21
N GLU A 141 10.06 -5.29 -0.65
CA GLU A 141 8.68 -4.94 -0.32
C GLU A 141 8.44 -4.93 1.21
N THR A 142 8.96 -5.92 1.94
CA THR A 142 8.86 -5.95 3.41
C THR A 142 9.67 -4.86 4.10
N LEU A 143 10.83 -4.49 3.56
CA LEU A 143 11.66 -3.41 4.09
C LEU A 143 10.96 -2.05 3.93
N ILE A 144 10.39 -1.78 2.75
CA ILE A 144 9.61 -0.56 2.49
C ILE A 144 8.43 -0.48 3.46
N ALA A 145 7.64 -1.54 3.59
CA ALA A 145 6.53 -1.58 4.54
C ALA A 145 6.98 -1.38 5.99
N GLY A 146 8.14 -1.92 6.38
CA GLY A 146 8.76 -1.72 7.69
C GLY A 146 9.20 -0.27 7.92
N MET A 147 9.81 0.37 6.92
CA MET A 147 10.21 1.78 6.97
C MET A 147 8.99 2.72 7.10
N ASP A 148 7.90 2.40 6.39
CA ASP A 148 6.64 3.15 6.49
C ASP A 148 5.98 2.98 7.86
N ALA A 149 6.05 1.78 8.44
CA ALA A 149 5.57 1.54 9.80
C ALA A 149 6.41 2.30 10.84
N ALA A 150 7.74 2.29 10.71
CA ALA A 150 8.64 3.03 11.59
C ALA A 150 8.43 4.55 11.50
N SER A 151 8.20 5.07 10.29
CA SER A 151 7.91 6.49 10.06
C SER A 151 6.60 6.91 10.71
N ARG A 152 5.55 6.07 10.62
CA ARG A 152 4.28 6.28 11.33
C ARG A 152 4.46 6.26 12.85
N GLN A 153 5.21 5.31 13.40
CA GLN A 153 5.49 5.25 14.85
C GLN A 153 6.25 6.49 15.33
N LYS A 154 7.24 6.96 14.56
CA LYS A 154 7.99 8.19 14.87
C LYS A 154 7.05 9.40 14.96
N ALA A 155 6.10 9.53 14.04
CA ALA A 155 5.11 10.61 14.07
C ALA A 155 4.24 10.54 15.33
N GLN A 156 3.74 9.36 15.70
CA GLN A 156 2.95 9.15 16.91
C GLN A 156 3.73 9.50 18.18
N ILE A 157 4.98 9.06 18.29
CA ILE A 157 5.85 9.37 19.44
C ILE A 157 6.07 10.89 19.54
N LYS A 158 6.27 11.58 18.42
CA LYS A 158 6.44 13.04 18.41
C LYS A 158 5.18 13.76 18.92
N VAL A 159 3.99 13.31 18.53
CA VAL A 159 2.72 13.83 19.05
C VAL A 159 2.63 13.61 20.56
N MET A 160 2.95 12.40 21.05
CA MET A 160 2.93 12.08 22.49
C MET A 160 3.93 12.92 23.30
N LEU A 161 5.13 13.14 22.78
CA LEU A 161 6.15 13.99 23.44
C LEU A 161 5.66 15.43 23.55
N ARG A 162 5.14 16.02 22.46
CA ARG A 162 4.53 17.36 22.49
C ARG A 162 3.39 17.43 23.50
N HIS A 163 2.53 16.41 23.52
CA HIS A 163 1.44 16.33 24.48
C HIS A 163 1.92 16.38 25.93
N ASN A 164 2.95 15.61 26.27
CA ASN A 164 3.54 15.58 27.61
C ASN A 164 4.19 16.93 27.98
N GLU A 165 4.92 17.56 27.06
CA GLU A 165 5.50 18.89 27.28
C GLU A 165 4.42 19.95 27.52
N ASN A 166 3.36 19.92 26.70
CA ASN A 166 2.24 20.84 26.81
C ASN A 166 1.45 20.64 28.11
N ALA A 167 1.19 19.39 28.53
CA ALA A 167 0.55 19.09 29.80
C ALA A 167 1.37 19.63 30.99
N ASN A 168 2.70 19.47 30.96
CA ASN A 168 3.59 20.04 31.96
C ASN A 168 3.55 21.58 31.95
N ARG A 169 3.50 22.22 30.79
CA ARG A 169 3.34 23.67 30.67
C ARG A 169 2.02 24.14 31.27
N LEU A 170 0.92 23.45 30.99
CA LEU A 170 -0.40 23.75 31.56
C LEU A 170 -0.41 23.64 33.08
N LEU A 171 0.20 22.60 33.65
CA LEU A 171 0.31 22.45 35.10
C LEU A 171 1.11 23.59 35.74
N ARG A 172 2.21 24.00 35.12
CA ARG A 172 3.00 25.16 35.58
C ARG A 172 2.20 26.46 35.50
N SER A 173 1.50 26.70 34.39
CA SER A 173 0.62 27.86 34.22
C SER A 173 -0.49 27.88 35.27
N TYR A 174 -1.14 26.75 35.52
CA TYR A 174 -2.16 26.63 36.55
C TYR A 174 -1.60 26.92 37.95
N ASN A 175 -0.48 26.29 38.33
CA ASN A 175 0.15 26.50 39.63
C ASN A 175 0.57 27.96 39.82
N PHE A 176 1.10 28.61 38.79
CA PHE A 176 1.47 30.02 38.84
C PHE A 176 0.24 30.91 39.04
N LEU A 177 -0.80 30.76 38.21
CA LEU A 177 -2.04 31.54 38.32
C LEU A 177 -2.72 31.33 39.69
N HIS A 178 -2.70 30.11 40.20
CA HIS A 178 -3.21 29.77 41.51
C HIS A 178 -2.40 30.43 42.64
N PHE A 179 -1.07 30.41 42.55
CA PHE A 179 -0.17 31.02 43.52
C PHE A 179 -0.37 32.53 43.63
N ILE A 180 -0.49 33.24 42.50
CA ILE A 180 -0.73 34.69 42.48
C ILE A 180 -2.19 35.07 42.80
N LYS A 181 -3.08 34.08 42.99
CA LYS A 181 -4.53 34.26 43.22
C LYS A 181 -5.19 35.15 42.15
N ASP A 182 -4.85 34.92 40.89
CA ASP A 182 -5.36 35.71 39.78
C ASP A 182 -6.88 35.61 39.68
N ALA A 183 -7.58 36.74 39.58
CA ALA A 183 -9.05 36.77 39.51
C ALA A 183 -9.58 36.06 38.25
N ASP A 184 -8.81 36.09 37.15
CA ASP A 184 -9.18 35.53 35.84
C ASP A 184 -8.50 34.18 35.58
N THR A 185 -8.11 33.45 36.64
CA THR A 185 -7.43 32.15 36.53
C THR A 185 -8.20 31.19 35.60
N THR A 186 -9.53 31.13 35.73
CA THR A 186 -10.38 30.26 34.90
C THR A 186 -10.23 30.61 33.43
N GLN A 187 -10.42 31.88 33.08
CA GLN A 187 -10.40 32.35 31.69
C GLN A 187 -9.01 32.16 31.06
N LYS A 188 -7.95 32.58 31.76
CA LYS A 188 -6.56 32.41 31.31
C LYS A 188 -6.20 30.94 31.13
N MET A 189 -6.65 30.07 32.03
CA MET A 189 -6.36 28.64 31.94
C MET A 189 -7.09 28.00 30.76
N LEU A 190 -8.37 28.34 30.53
CA LEU A 190 -9.11 27.85 29.36
C LEU A 190 -8.42 28.28 28.07
N LYS A 191 -8.05 29.56 27.93
CA LYS A 191 -7.30 30.05 26.78
C LYS A 191 -6.00 29.28 26.56
N ASN A 192 -5.18 29.10 27.61
CA ASN A 192 -3.95 28.31 27.52
C ASN A 192 -4.24 26.88 27.03
N ILE A 193 -5.25 26.21 27.60
CA ILE A 193 -5.65 24.85 27.19
C ILE A 193 -6.01 24.81 25.70
N LEU A 194 -6.77 25.78 25.20
CA LEU A 194 -7.16 25.85 23.79
C LEU A 194 -5.96 26.07 22.87
N GLU A 195 -5.04 26.97 23.24
CA GLU A 195 -3.80 27.21 22.50
C GLU A 195 -2.94 25.94 22.43
N GLU A 196 -2.80 25.22 23.55
CA GLU A 196 -2.09 23.94 23.60
C GLU A 196 -2.73 22.88 22.73
N CYS A 197 -4.05 22.77 22.76
CA CYS A 197 -4.81 21.77 22.02
C CYS A 197 -4.50 21.83 20.52
N ILE A 198 -4.45 23.03 19.94
CA ILE A 198 -4.12 23.22 18.52
C ILE A 198 -2.70 22.72 18.21
N THR A 199 -1.74 22.96 19.12
CA THR A 199 -0.33 22.63 18.86
C THR A 199 0.02 21.15 18.86
N VAL A 200 -0.86 20.29 19.38
CA VAL A 200 -0.62 18.83 19.44
C VAL A 200 -1.20 18.08 18.26
N LEU A 201 -2.13 18.69 17.51
CA LEU A 201 -2.77 18.07 16.34
C LEU A 201 -1.73 17.58 15.31
N GLU A 202 -2.07 16.48 14.64
CA GLU A 202 -1.15 15.76 13.75
C GLU A 202 -0.93 16.48 12.42
N LYS A 203 -2.00 17.06 11.85
CA LYS A 203 -1.98 17.83 10.60
C LYS A 203 -1.62 19.31 10.83
N ASP A 204 -1.51 20.07 9.74
CA ASP A 204 -1.18 21.49 9.79
C ASP A 204 -2.11 22.23 10.76
N GLN A 205 -1.56 23.17 11.48
CA GLN A 205 -2.21 23.91 12.55
C GLN A 205 -2.57 25.32 12.10
N SER A 206 -2.05 25.77 10.96
CA SER A 206 -2.20 27.13 10.44
C SER A 206 -3.67 27.48 10.17
N ASP A 207 -4.42 26.54 9.63
CA ASP A 207 -5.82 26.67 9.20
C ASP A 207 -6.84 26.27 10.29
N LYS A 208 -6.36 25.93 11.49
CA LYS A 208 -7.21 25.41 12.57
C LYS A 208 -7.58 26.49 13.57
N SER A 209 -8.85 26.46 13.97
CA SER A 209 -9.41 27.32 15.01
C SER A 209 -10.27 26.51 15.96
N ILE A 210 -10.39 26.99 17.19
CA ILE A 210 -11.04 26.27 18.30
C ILE A 210 -11.99 27.19 19.05
N SER A 211 -13.17 26.67 19.38
CA SER A 211 -14.21 27.32 20.16
C SER A 211 -14.57 26.46 21.36
N LEU A 212 -14.63 27.08 22.53
CA LEU A 212 -15.17 26.47 23.74
C LEU A 212 -16.55 27.08 24.02
N PHE A 213 -17.56 26.23 23.98
CA PHE A 213 -18.93 26.58 24.30
C PHE A 213 -19.28 26.16 25.73
N ARG A 214 -20.05 27.00 26.43
CA ARG A 214 -20.64 26.70 27.73
C ARG A 214 -22.16 26.73 27.63
N VAL A 215 -22.83 25.84 28.35
CA VAL A 215 -24.28 25.89 28.52
C VAL A 215 -24.62 27.00 29.53
N ASN A 216 -25.38 27.99 29.08
CA ASN A 216 -25.86 29.10 29.93
C ASN A 216 -27.13 28.74 30.72
N GLU A 217 -27.63 29.65 31.54
CA GLU A 217 -28.84 29.46 32.35
C GLU A 217 -30.12 29.32 31.50
N ASN A 218 -30.11 29.79 30.25
CA ASN A 218 -31.23 29.72 29.31
C ASN A 218 -31.21 28.46 28.43
N GLU A 219 -30.40 27.44 28.77
CA GLU A 219 -30.21 26.23 27.97
C GLU A 219 -29.75 26.51 26.53
N GLN A 220 -28.77 27.40 26.38
CA GLN A 220 -28.14 27.70 25.12
C GLN A 220 -26.61 27.61 25.23
N LEU A 221 -25.95 27.25 24.12
CA LEU A 221 -24.50 27.25 24.03
C LEU A 221 -24.00 28.65 23.65
N GLU A 222 -23.18 29.23 24.51
CA GLU A 222 -22.47 30.49 24.28
C GLU A 222 -20.96 30.24 24.19
N ILE A 223 -20.25 30.98 23.34
CA ILE A 223 -18.79 30.90 23.25
C ILE A 223 -18.20 31.63 24.46
N ILE A 224 -17.47 30.90 25.29
CA ILE A 224 -16.76 31.49 26.44
C ILE A 224 -15.32 31.81 26.12
N GLU A 225 -14.68 31.02 25.25
CA GLU A 225 -13.30 31.20 24.85
C GLU A 225 -13.08 30.67 23.43
N SER A 226 -12.14 31.28 22.70
CA SER A 226 -11.77 30.82 21.36
C SER A 226 -10.35 31.22 20.99
N VAL A 227 -9.74 30.48 20.08
CA VAL A 227 -8.42 30.78 19.52
C VAL A 227 -8.52 30.75 18.00
N ARG A 228 -8.02 31.81 17.36
CA ARG A 228 -8.03 32.03 15.89
C ARG A 228 -9.44 32.10 15.29
N ILE A 229 -10.37 32.74 16.00
CA ILE A 229 -11.74 32.99 15.52
C ILE A 229 -12.00 34.49 15.52
N ASN A 230 -12.75 34.96 14.52
CA ASN A 230 -13.13 36.36 14.38
C ASN A 230 -14.06 36.80 15.54
N ALA A 231 -13.82 37.97 16.11
CA ALA A 231 -14.58 38.53 17.22
C ALA A 231 -16.10 38.65 16.93
N GLU A 232 -16.49 38.92 15.68
CA GLU A 232 -17.91 38.97 15.30
C GLU A 232 -18.63 37.62 15.43
N SER A 233 -17.90 36.52 15.19
CA SER A 233 -18.42 35.16 15.36
C SER A 233 -18.62 34.80 16.83
N ILE A 234 -17.78 35.34 17.72
CA ILE A 234 -17.85 35.10 19.16
C ILE A 234 -19.11 35.75 19.76
N ALA A 235 -19.42 36.98 19.35
CA ALA A 235 -20.51 37.75 19.94
C ALA A 235 -21.92 37.34 19.46
N LYS A 236 -22.05 36.67 18.31
CA LYS A 236 -23.35 36.43 17.66
C LYS A 236 -23.77 34.96 17.59
N ARG A 237 -22.86 34.00 17.82
CA ARG A 237 -23.18 32.57 17.72
C ARG A 237 -23.68 32.02 19.05
N VAL A 238 -24.99 31.78 19.11
CA VAL A 238 -25.68 31.07 20.19
C VAL A 238 -26.41 29.88 19.57
N PHE A 239 -26.26 28.68 20.14
CA PHE A 239 -26.88 27.47 19.60
C PHE A 239 -27.82 26.82 20.61
N SER A 240 -29.01 26.44 20.16
CA SER A 240 -29.93 25.61 20.94
C SER A 240 -29.51 24.14 20.92
N LYS A 241 -30.06 23.33 21.82
CA LYS A 241 -29.78 21.87 21.82
C LYS A 241 -30.26 21.24 20.51
N GLY A 242 -29.37 20.50 19.84
CA GLY A 242 -29.62 19.90 18.53
C GLY A 242 -29.41 20.85 17.33
N GLU A 243 -29.15 22.13 17.56
CA GLU A 243 -28.99 23.14 16.52
C GLU A 243 -27.52 23.32 16.10
N GLY A 244 -27.26 23.29 14.80
CA GLY A 244 -25.91 23.35 14.26
C GLY A 244 -25.03 22.17 14.69
N PHE A 245 -23.75 22.22 14.34
CA PHE A 245 -22.81 21.15 14.72
C PHE A 245 -22.62 21.07 16.24
N ALA A 246 -22.37 22.20 16.92
CA ALA A 246 -22.15 22.24 18.37
C ALA A 246 -23.39 21.79 19.16
N GLY A 247 -24.59 22.23 18.77
CA GLY A 247 -25.84 21.80 19.40
C GLY A 247 -26.17 20.33 19.12
N SER A 248 -25.82 19.80 17.94
CA SER A 248 -25.92 18.35 17.65
C SER A 248 -25.04 17.52 18.60
N VAL A 249 -23.78 17.91 18.82
CA VAL A 249 -22.87 17.25 19.78
C VAL A 249 -23.45 17.31 21.18
N TRP A 250 -23.98 18.47 21.59
CA TRP A 250 -24.67 18.62 22.87
C TRP A 250 -25.91 17.73 22.99
N GLY A 251 -26.71 17.61 21.94
CA GLY A 251 -27.89 16.76 21.90
C GLY A 251 -27.55 15.27 22.03
N LYS A 252 -26.49 14.82 21.34
CA LYS A 252 -26.04 13.41 21.35
C LYS A 252 -25.29 13.03 22.62
N GLY A 253 -24.59 13.97 23.25
CA GLY A 253 -23.71 13.71 24.40
C GLY A 253 -22.50 12.82 24.08
N LYS A 254 -22.16 12.70 22.79
CA LYS A 254 -21.01 11.91 22.30
C LYS A 254 -20.19 12.76 21.33
N PRO A 255 -18.87 12.50 21.23
CA PRO A 255 -18.04 13.19 20.24
C PRO A 255 -18.55 12.95 18.82
N ASP A 256 -18.43 13.97 17.97
CA ASP A 256 -18.82 13.93 16.56
C ASP A 256 -17.70 14.57 15.73
N PHE A 257 -17.52 14.13 14.50
CA PHE A 257 -16.53 14.69 13.58
C PHE A 257 -17.03 14.59 12.15
N GLU A 258 -16.64 15.58 11.33
CA GLU A 258 -16.91 15.59 9.90
C GLU A 258 -15.63 16.04 9.20
N ASN A 259 -15.04 15.16 8.40
CA ASN A 259 -13.79 15.44 7.71
C ASN A 259 -14.00 16.06 6.32
N ASN A 260 -15.21 16.00 5.77
CA ASN A 260 -15.53 16.61 4.50
C ASN A 260 -16.90 17.27 4.56
N VAL A 261 -16.92 18.49 5.11
CA VAL A 261 -18.15 19.25 5.25
C VAL A 261 -18.73 19.58 3.87
N VAL A 262 -20.00 19.26 3.69
CA VAL A 262 -20.76 19.56 2.47
C VAL A 262 -21.72 20.70 2.76
N SER A 263 -21.81 21.68 1.85
CA SER A 263 -22.68 22.85 1.99
C SER A 263 -24.18 22.52 2.11
N SER A 264 -24.59 21.31 1.72
CA SER A 264 -25.97 20.84 1.87
C SER A 264 -26.31 20.38 3.28
N ASP A 265 -25.33 20.22 4.18
CA ASP A 265 -25.57 19.74 5.52
C ASP A 265 -26.16 20.88 6.39
N PRO A 266 -27.40 20.72 6.90
CA PRO A 266 -28.09 21.74 7.67
C PRO A 266 -27.37 22.10 8.99
N ARG A 267 -26.46 21.25 9.49
CA ARG A 267 -25.63 21.54 10.68
C ARG A 267 -24.65 22.69 10.46
N PHE A 268 -24.37 23.03 9.20
CA PHE A 268 -23.39 24.03 8.79
C PHE A 268 -24.01 25.22 8.06
N HIS A 269 -25.33 25.33 8.08
CA HIS A 269 -26.02 26.53 7.61
C HIS A 269 -25.80 27.61 8.66
N ASP A 270 -24.73 28.39 8.47
CA ASP A 270 -24.45 29.57 9.27
C ASP A 270 -25.67 30.50 9.18
N LEU A 271 -26.25 30.81 10.34
CA LEU A 271 -27.46 31.60 10.60
C LEU A 271 -27.41 33.06 10.02
N GLY A 272 -27.06 33.23 8.75
CA GLY A 272 -26.87 34.50 8.06
C GLY A 272 -25.51 35.19 8.29
N LEU A 273 -24.53 34.53 8.95
CA LEU A 273 -23.18 35.07 9.18
C LEU A 273 -22.23 34.66 8.04
N GLN A 274 -21.27 35.52 7.66
CA GLN A 274 -20.25 35.14 6.67
C GLN A 274 -19.45 33.95 7.20
N ALA A 275 -19.73 32.77 6.64
CA ALA A 275 -19.08 31.54 7.03
C ALA A 275 -17.59 31.61 6.70
N THR A 276 -16.75 31.52 7.73
CA THR A 276 -15.36 31.08 7.55
C THR A 276 -15.43 29.72 6.85
N PRO A 277 -14.65 29.46 5.78
CA PRO A 277 -14.71 28.17 5.11
C PRO A 277 -14.40 27.05 6.12
N ILE A 278 -15.34 26.13 6.32
CA ILE A 278 -15.15 24.93 7.15
C ILE A 278 -15.03 23.75 6.21
N GLY A 279 -13.84 23.19 6.08
CA GLY A 279 -13.59 21.95 5.33
C GLY A 279 -13.78 20.71 6.20
N SER A 280 -13.42 20.82 7.48
CA SER A 280 -13.62 19.76 8.47
C SER A 280 -13.83 20.31 9.88
N ILE A 281 -14.51 19.55 10.73
CA ILE A 281 -14.82 19.93 12.12
C ILE A 281 -14.78 18.72 13.05
N LEU A 282 -14.40 18.94 14.30
CA LEU A 282 -14.40 17.95 15.38
C LEU A 282 -15.03 18.58 16.62
N GLY A 283 -15.99 17.89 17.23
CA GLY A 283 -16.69 18.34 18.43
C GLY A 283 -16.61 17.31 19.55
N PHE A 284 -16.34 17.78 20.77
CA PHE A 284 -16.26 16.95 21.97
C PHE A 284 -17.14 17.53 23.08
N PRO A 285 -18.09 16.77 23.65
CA PRO A 285 -18.94 17.25 24.74
C PRO A 285 -18.17 17.33 26.07
N LEU A 286 -18.46 18.36 26.87
CA LEU A 286 -17.89 18.55 28.21
C LEU A 286 -18.85 17.98 29.25
N ASN A 287 -18.89 16.66 29.39
CA ASN A 287 -19.82 15.98 30.29
C ASN A 287 -19.22 15.72 31.68
N VAL A 288 -20.05 15.89 32.70
CA VAL A 288 -19.81 15.47 34.09
C VAL A 288 -21.05 14.69 34.53
N ASP A 289 -20.86 13.41 34.81
CA ASP A 289 -21.95 12.45 35.03
C ASP A 289 -22.99 12.54 33.88
N ASP A 290 -24.25 12.80 34.22
CA ASP A 290 -25.35 12.94 33.25
C ASP A 290 -25.55 14.38 32.74
N GLN A 291 -24.70 15.33 33.15
CA GLN A 291 -24.81 16.74 32.77
C GLN A 291 -23.74 17.15 31.75
N ILE A 292 -24.15 17.78 30.65
CA ILE A 292 -23.23 18.41 29.69
C ILE A 292 -23.08 19.89 30.05
N LEU A 293 -21.86 20.30 30.40
CA LEU A 293 -21.50 21.67 30.77
C LEU A 293 -21.21 22.55 29.56
N GLY A 294 -20.94 21.96 28.40
CA GLY A 294 -20.50 22.68 27.21
C GLY A 294 -20.03 21.75 26.10
N VAL A 295 -19.45 22.33 25.05
CA VAL A 295 -18.89 21.61 23.90
C VAL A 295 -17.60 22.28 23.46
N LEU A 296 -16.56 21.49 23.18
CA LEU A 296 -15.33 21.95 22.54
C LEU A 296 -15.39 21.64 21.05
N CYS A 297 -15.23 22.64 20.18
CA CYS A 297 -15.23 22.47 18.73
C CYS A 297 -13.92 22.94 18.12
N ILE A 298 -13.32 22.14 17.25
CA ILE A 298 -12.15 22.50 16.44
C ILE A 298 -12.56 22.41 14.98
N GLN A 299 -12.30 23.46 14.21
CA GLN A 299 -12.58 23.53 12.78
C GLN A 299 -11.31 23.78 11.99
N SER A 300 -11.28 23.28 10.76
CA SER A 300 -10.20 23.40 9.79
C SER A 300 -10.79 23.92 8.48
N GLU A 301 -10.08 24.81 7.79
CA GLU A 301 -10.48 25.26 6.45
C GLU A 301 -10.28 24.13 5.41
N GLU A 302 -9.30 23.26 5.65
CA GLU A 302 -9.04 22.10 4.80
C GLU A 302 -10.01 20.94 5.02
N LYS A 303 -10.26 20.22 3.91
CA LYS A 303 -10.87 18.89 3.94
C LYS A 303 -9.86 17.88 4.47
N ASP A 304 -10.36 16.85 5.15
CA ASP A 304 -9.56 15.87 5.87
C ASP A 304 -8.59 16.51 6.86
N GLY A 305 -8.95 17.65 7.48
CA GLY A 305 -8.06 18.38 8.39
C GLY A 305 -7.66 17.61 9.66
N PHE A 306 -8.34 16.50 9.99
CA PHE A 306 -8.11 15.69 11.18
C PHE A 306 -7.79 14.22 10.88
N VAL A 307 -6.90 13.63 11.68
CA VAL A 307 -6.50 12.22 11.64
C VAL A 307 -7.20 11.45 12.77
N ILE A 308 -8.24 10.70 12.41
CA ILE A 308 -9.01 9.87 13.35
C ILE A 308 -8.38 8.46 13.45
N PRO A 309 -8.21 7.87 14.66
CA PRO A 309 -8.65 8.34 15.98
C PRO A 309 -7.60 9.11 16.78
N SER A 310 -6.46 9.47 16.18
CA SER A 310 -5.32 10.12 16.85
C SER A 310 -5.70 11.48 17.44
N ASP A 311 -6.21 12.38 16.59
CA ASP A 311 -6.59 13.74 16.99
C ASP A 311 -7.76 13.72 17.97
N LEU A 312 -8.75 12.82 17.79
CA LEU A 312 -9.88 12.70 18.70
C LEU A 312 -9.46 12.42 20.15
N ARG A 313 -8.50 11.52 20.37
CA ARG A 313 -7.96 11.23 21.71
C ARG A 313 -7.20 12.42 22.29
N THR A 314 -6.47 13.15 21.46
CA THR A 314 -5.79 14.37 21.87
C THR A 314 -6.79 15.42 22.34
N VAL A 315 -7.84 15.66 21.55
CA VAL A 315 -8.89 16.63 21.88
C VAL A 315 -9.66 16.21 23.13
N GLU A 316 -9.95 14.92 23.30
CA GLU A 316 -10.59 14.39 24.52
C GLU A 316 -9.83 14.79 25.79
N PHE A 317 -8.50 14.67 25.81
CA PHE A 317 -7.70 15.08 26.96
C PHE A 317 -7.89 16.55 27.30
N TYR A 318 -7.80 17.44 26.30
CA TYR A 318 -7.96 18.88 26.52
C TYR A 318 -9.39 19.27 26.86
N ALA A 319 -10.40 18.61 26.27
CA ALA A 319 -11.80 18.76 26.63
C ALA A 319 -12.05 18.40 28.10
N ARG A 320 -11.45 17.30 28.59
CA ARG A 320 -11.53 16.92 30.01
C ARG A 320 -10.86 17.95 30.92
N LEU A 321 -9.74 18.55 30.51
CA LEU A 321 -9.12 19.65 31.26
C LEU A 321 -10.03 20.89 31.30
N CYS A 322 -10.63 21.29 30.18
CA CYS A 322 -11.62 22.37 30.16
C CYS A 322 -12.79 22.08 31.10
N THR A 323 -13.30 20.84 31.07
CA THR A 323 -14.40 20.38 31.93
C THR A 323 -14.04 20.52 33.41
N LEU A 324 -12.83 20.12 33.80
CA LEU A 324 -12.35 20.25 35.18
C LEU A 324 -12.27 21.73 35.61
N ILE A 325 -11.71 22.60 34.77
CA ILE A 325 -11.59 24.03 35.08
C ILE A 325 -12.98 24.68 35.21
N LEU A 326 -13.92 24.36 34.32
CA LEU A 326 -15.30 24.85 34.38
C LEU A 326 -16.04 24.34 35.62
N LEU A 327 -15.84 23.08 35.99
CA LEU A 327 -16.45 22.49 37.18
C LEU A 327 -15.92 23.16 38.46
N CYS A 328 -14.60 23.36 38.55
CA CYS A 328 -13.98 24.08 39.67
C CYS A 328 -14.54 25.50 39.82
N ASP A 329 -14.73 26.21 38.70
CA ASP A 329 -15.32 27.55 38.69
C ASP A 329 -16.77 27.54 39.19
N LYS A 330 -17.58 26.59 38.69
CA LYS A 330 -18.98 26.39 39.12
C LYS A 330 -19.07 26.12 40.63
N ILE A 331 -18.19 25.27 41.18
CA ILE A 331 -18.13 24.96 42.61
C ILE A 331 -17.77 26.20 43.45
N LYS A 332 -16.75 26.96 43.03
CA LYS A 332 -16.35 28.21 43.71
C LYS A 332 -17.50 29.23 43.73
N ASN A 333 -18.20 29.39 42.62
CA ASN A 333 -19.32 30.33 42.51
C ASN A 333 -20.53 29.88 43.34
N LYS A 334 -20.81 28.58 43.42
CA LYS A 334 -21.87 28.04 44.29
C LYS A 334 -21.55 28.23 45.78
N SER A 335 -20.29 28.02 46.18
CA SER A 335 -19.83 28.25 47.56
C SER A 335 -19.98 29.72 47.98
N LYS A 336 -19.65 30.67 47.10
CA LYS A 336 -19.87 32.11 47.34
C LYS A 336 -21.36 32.49 47.48
N ARG A 337 -22.27 31.83 46.75
CA ARG A 337 -23.72 32.08 46.81
C ARG A 337 -24.42 31.40 48.00
N GLY A 338 -23.83 30.34 48.56
CA GLY A 338 -24.40 29.56 49.66
C GLY A 338 -23.87 29.91 51.06
N GLY A 339 -22.97 30.88 51.18
CA GLY A 339 -22.54 31.42 52.48
C GLY A 339 -23.50 32.53 52.95
N ILE A 340 -24.51 32.13 53.72
CA ILE A 340 -25.24 32.98 54.68
C ILE A 340 -24.82 32.53 56.07
#